data_AF-A0A151E902-F1
#
_entry.id   AF-A0A151E902-F1
#
_cell.length_a   1.000
_cell.length_b   1.000
_cell.length_c   1.000
_cell.angle_alpha   90.00
_cell.angle_beta   90.00
_cell.angle_gamma   90.00
#
_symmetry.space_group_name_H-M   'P 1'
#
loop_
_entity.id
_entity.type
_entity.pdbx_description
1 polymer ?
#
loop_
_entity_poly.entity_id
_entity_poly.type
_entity_poly.pdbx_seq_one_letter_code
_entity_poly.pdbx_strand_id
1 'polypeptide(L)'
;MMGCEIKTQVKLDYIQDFEMMFERMKVDRPREAAVYYVTLIVDSPKEFSDFLKIAEEFANITRRPLETGRASLLRNGLIAKVLFSNEADEDFGRESYLPAHPKAVWEDIKSDLKQVIADDTYRVIENRINDYSRFYTSNFEKYGIKLKRNGNVTLQYSGKWILYNLLSNCLENNNGLKMQVGGERFFDEPFIKYFKKFLDLNTKVKLIIDNKDHMDIIKKLNDIYGDKLEIRCFSEEISGTMRNFVFGKEIAVNGIKILPETHDEPSYIGTAYVDLQDIELLDNKFNNLWGLAKPLKSTETKKNS
;
A
#
# COMPACT_ATOMS: atom_id res chain seq x y z
N MET A 1 13.91 -17.09 39.29
CA MET A 1 12.84 -16.99 38.27
C MET A 1 13.51 -17.06 36.92
N MET A 2 13.44 -18.21 36.24
CA MET A 2 13.92 -18.34 34.85
C MET A 2 12.96 -17.55 33.97
N GLY A 3 13.46 -16.47 33.38
CA GLY A 3 12.73 -15.71 32.37
C GLY A 3 12.45 -16.62 31.19
N CYS A 4 11.18 -16.70 30.78
CA CYS A 4 10.83 -17.34 29.51
C CYS A 4 11.42 -16.45 28.41
N GLU A 5 12.57 -16.85 27.84
CA GLU A 5 13.16 -16.13 26.69
C GLU A 5 12.12 -16.09 25.57
N ILE A 6 11.76 -14.87 25.15
CA ILE A 6 10.82 -14.68 24.05
C ILE A 6 11.53 -15.16 22.79
N LYS A 7 11.06 -16.26 22.20
CA LYS A 7 11.57 -16.73 20.92
C LYS A 7 11.09 -15.78 19.82
N THR A 8 11.96 -14.84 19.43
CA THR A 8 11.71 -13.86 18.37
C THR A 8 12.88 -13.79 17.39
N GLN A 9 12.58 -13.50 16.12
CA GLN A 9 13.60 -13.19 15.11
C GLN A 9 13.80 -11.68 14.93
N VAL A 10 13.06 -10.85 15.67
CA VAL A 10 13.22 -9.40 15.70
C VAL A 10 14.60 -9.06 16.25
N LYS A 11 15.26 -8.09 15.60
CA LYS A 11 16.57 -7.57 16.01
C LYS A 11 16.48 -6.06 16.19
N LEU A 12 17.29 -5.53 17.13
CA LEU A 12 17.35 -4.09 17.39
C LEU A 12 17.72 -3.31 16.14
N ASP A 13 18.66 -3.82 15.35
CA ASP A 13 19.10 -3.19 14.12
C ASP A 13 17.96 -3.02 13.11
N TYR A 14 17.04 -4.01 13.05
CA TYR A 14 15.88 -3.93 12.16
C TYR A 14 14.93 -2.81 12.62
N ILE A 15 14.73 -2.67 13.93
CA ILE A 15 13.93 -1.60 14.51
C ILE A 15 14.56 -0.23 14.17
N GLN A 16 15.87 -0.09 14.32
CA GLN A 16 16.58 1.15 14.03
C GLN A 16 16.48 1.55 12.55
N ASP A 17 16.64 0.58 11.64
CA ASP A 17 16.55 0.82 10.20
C ASP A 17 15.16 1.39 9.82
N PHE A 18 14.07 0.85 10.39
CA PHE A 18 12.71 1.38 10.17
C PHE A 18 12.39 2.64 10.96
N GLU A 19 12.95 2.83 12.15
CA GLU A 19 12.80 4.06 12.92
C GLU A 19 13.33 5.26 12.11
N MET A 20 14.51 5.11 11.51
CA MET A 20 15.10 6.12 10.62
C MET A 20 14.24 6.40 9.39
N MET A 21 13.72 5.35 8.73
CA MET A 21 12.78 5.51 7.62
C MET A 21 11.53 6.28 8.05
N PHE A 22 10.93 5.90 9.18
CA PHE A 22 9.68 6.46 9.68
C PHE A 22 9.83 7.90 10.18
N GLU A 23 10.97 8.26 10.77
CA GLU A 23 11.29 9.65 11.12
C GLU A 23 11.32 10.54 9.88
N ARG A 24 11.97 10.09 8.80
CA ARG A 24 12.02 10.84 7.52
C ARG A 24 10.66 10.93 6.85
N MET A 25 9.83 9.89 6.98
CA MET A 25 8.44 9.89 6.52
C MET A 25 7.50 10.71 7.40
N LYS A 26 7.99 11.30 8.51
CA LYS A 26 7.22 12.07 9.49
C LYS A 26 6.08 11.25 10.13
N VAL A 27 6.32 9.97 10.34
CA VAL A 27 5.42 9.10 11.11
C VAL A 27 5.52 9.51 12.58
N ASP A 28 4.38 9.81 13.20
CA ASP A 28 4.36 10.10 14.64
C ASP A 28 4.79 8.88 15.44
N ARG A 29 5.60 9.10 16.48
CA ARG A 29 6.16 8.01 17.32
C ARG A 29 6.94 6.98 16.48
N PRO A 30 8.01 7.42 15.77
CA PRO A 30 8.68 6.58 14.78
C PRO A 30 9.27 5.31 15.39
N ARG A 31 9.78 5.36 16.63
CA ARG A 31 10.31 4.19 17.34
C ARG A 31 9.22 3.17 17.66
N GLU A 32 8.10 3.61 18.23
CA GLU A 32 6.96 2.76 18.53
C GLU A 32 6.35 2.14 17.27
N ALA A 33 6.25 2.94 16.21
CA ALA A 33 5.84 2.48 14.89
C ALA A 33 6.82 1.44 14.31
N ALA A 34 8.13 1.66 14.40
CA ALA A 34 9.14 0.74 13.90
C ALA A 34 9.12 -0.60 14.64
N VAL A 35 9.05 -0.59 15.97
CA VAL A 35 8.94 -1.80 16.78
C VAL A 35 7.70 -2.61 16.38
N TYR A 36 6.55 -1.96 16.24
CA TYR A 36 5.32 -2.62 15.83
C TYR A 36 5.43 -3.21 14.42
N TYR A 37 5.88 -2.41 13.44
CA TYR A 37 5.97 -2.80 12.03
C TYR A 37 6.97 -3.94 11.81
N VAL A 38 8.15 -3.89 12.44
CA VAL A 38 9.16 -4.95 12.37
C VAL A 38 8.63 -6.25 12.99
N THR A 39 7.99 -6.17 14.16
CA THR A 39 7.37 -7.34 14.78
C THR A 39 6.31 -7.95 13.87
N LEU A 40 5.47 -7.10 13.27
CA LEU A 40 4.46 -7.53 12.30
C LEU A 40 5.10 -8.26 11.11
N ILE A 41 6.20 -7.76 10.55
CA ILE A 41 6.81 -8.39 9.37
C ILE A 41 7.56 -9.68 9.71
N VAL A 42 8.33 -9.65 10.79
CA VAL A 42 9.32 -10.70 11.09
C VAL A 42 8.67 -11.89 11.77
N ASP A 43 7.68 -11.63 12.61
CA ASP A 43 7.29 -12.55 13.68
C ASP A 43 5.77 -12.87 13.67
N SER A 44 5.03 -12.50 12.62
CA SER A 44 3.61 -12.85 12.48
C SER A 44 3.38 -14.30 12.02
N PRO A 45 2.22 -14.91 12.33
CA PRO A 45 1.12 -14.37 13.15
C PRO A 45 1.42 -14.43 14.65
N LYS A 46 1.00 -13.39 15.40
CA LYS A 46 1.15 -13.27 16.86
C LYS A 46 -0.01 -12.52 17.49
N GLU A 47 -0.23 -12.75 18.78
CA GLU A 47 -1.16 -11.97 19.60
C GLU A 47 -0.54 -10.62 19.98
N PHE A 48 -1.37 -9.58 20.19
CA PHE A 48 -0.87 -8.27 20.63
C PHE A 48 -0.02 -8.35 21.91
N SER A 49 -0.33 -9.30 22.82
CA SER A 49 0.46 -9.52 24.02
C SER A 49 1.92 -9.90 23.74
N ASP A 50 2.19 -10.57 22.63
CA ASP A 50 3.56 -10.91 22.25
C ASP A 50 4.28 -9.72 21.60
N PHE A 51 3.54 -8.87 20.87
CA PHE A 51 4.07 -7.57 20.41
C PHE A 51 4.49 -6.70 21.60
N LEU A 52 3.70 -6.68 22.67
CA LEU A 52 4.03 -5.94 23.89
C LEU A 52 5.31 -6.46 24.56
N LYS A 53 5.45 -7.78 24.68
CA LYS A 53 6.67 -8.38 25.23
C LYS A 53 7.92 -7.99 24.46
N ILE A 54 7.87 -8.06 23.12
CA ILE A 54 8.98 -7.65 22.24
C ILE A 54 9.25 -6.14 22.39
N ALA A 55 8.20 -5.33 22.46
CA ALA A 55 8.33 -3.88 22.61
C ALA A 55 8.95 -3.47 23.96
N GLU A 56 8.57 -4.15 25.05
CA GLU A 56 9.16 -3.97 26.38
C GLU A 56 10.63 -4.40 26.40
N GLU A 57 10.96 -5.55 25.81
CA GLU A 57 12.32 -6.09 25.78
C GLU A 57 13.31 -5.22 24.97
N PHE A 58 12.95 -4.85 23.73
CA PHE A 58 13.87 -4.17 22.82
C PHE A 58 13.86 -2.64 22.95
N ALA A 59 12.78 -2.07 23.49
CA ALA A 59 12.59 -0.62 23.47
C ALA A 59 11.97 -0.03 24.74
N ASN A 60 11.66 -0.84 25.76
CA ASN A 60 10.97 -0.41 26.99
C ASN A 60 9.66 0.34 26.69
N ILE A 61 8.94 -0.12 25.66
CA ILE A 61 7.69 0.48 25.20
C ILE A 61 6.52 -0.25 25.85
N THR A 62 5.67 0.50 26.54
CA THR A 62 4.43 -0.01 27.14
C THR A 62 3.27 -0.03 26.14
N ARG A 63 2.14 -0.57 26.56
CA ARG A 63 0.94 -0.75 25.73
C ARG A 63 0.48 0.49 24.96
N ARG A 64 0.19 1.58 25.67
CA ARG A 64 -0.44 2.76 25.06
C ARG A 64 0.47 3.43 24.01
N PRO A 65 1.79 3.59 24.24
CA PRO A 65 2.70 4.04 23.19
C PRO A 65 2.74 3.10 21.98
N LEU A 66 2.75 1.78 22.18
CA LEU A 66 2.73 0.81 21.06
C LEU A 66 1.44 0.92 20.23
N GLU A 67 0.28 1.03 20.88
CA GLU A 67 -1.00 1.26 20.20
C GLU A 67 -1.02 2.57 19.41
N THR A 68 -0.35 3.61 19.93
CA THR A 68 -0.19 4.91 19.26
C THR A 68 0.70 4.79 18.02
N GLY A 69 1.81 4.05 18.11
CA GLY A 69 2.66 3.72 16.97
C GLY A 69 1.90 2.95 15.88
N ARG A 70 1.12 1.93 16.27
CA ARG A 70 0.22 1.20 15.36
C ARG A 70 -0.78 2.13 14.67
N ALA A 71 -1.44 3.02 15.42
CA ALA A 71 -2.37 3.98 14.84
C ALA A 71 -1.69 4.95 13.85
N SER A 72 -0.45 5.36 14.16
CA SER A 72 0.38 6.19 13.28
C SER A 72 0.73 5.48 11.97
N LEU A 73 1.09 4.19 12.03
CA LEU A 73 1.32 3.36 10.85
C LEU A 73 0.06 3.27 9.96
N LEU A 74 -1.11 3.05 10.58
CA LEU A 74 -2.38 2.97 9.86
C LEU A 74 -2.71 4.29 9.15
N ARG A 75 -2.57 5.43 9.85
CA ARG A 75 -2.79 6.76 9.30
C ARG A 75 -1.85 7.07 8.12
N ASN A 76 -0.61 6.62 8.20
CA ASN A 76 0.41 6.85 7.17
C ASN A 76 0.39 5.81 6.03
N GLY A 77 -0.53 4.84 6.07
CA GLY A 77 -0.66 3.82 5.04
C GLY A 77 0.44 2.77 5.04
N LEU A 78 1.14 2.59 6.16
CA LEU A 78 2.19 1.58 6.32
C LEU A 78 1.61 0.22 6.74
N ILE A 79 0.38 0.22 7.29
CA ILE A 79 -0.40 -0.99 7.55
C ILE A 79 -1.86 -0.78 7.13
N ALA A 80 -2.59 -1.87 6.89
CA ALA A 80 -4.04 -1.91 6.74
C ALA A 80 -4.64 -2.80 7.82
N LYS A 81 -5.87 -2.51 8.25
CA LYS A 81 -6.59 -3.28 9.25
C LYS A 81 -7.54 -4.27 8.57
N VAL A 82 -7.45 -5.53 8.94
CA VAL A 82 -8.39 -6.59 8.51
C VAL A 82 -9.68 -6.47 9.31
N LEU A 83 -10.81 -6.53 8.60
CA LEU A 83 -12.16 -6.51 9.14
C LEU A 83 -12.75 -7.92 9.04
N PHE A 84 -12.85 -8.59 10.18
CA PHE A 84 -13.45 -9.92 10.27
C PHE A 84 -14.97 -9.84 10.45
N SER A 85 -15.70 -10.78 9.86
CA SER A 85 -17.04 -11.12 10.34
C SER A 85 -16.92 -11.86 11.67
N ASN A 86 -17.93 -11.75 12.54
CA ASN A 86 -17.97 -12.52 13.78
C ASN A 86 -17.78 -14.01 13.43
N GLU A 87 -16.81 -14.68 14.07
CA GLU A 87 -16.38 -16.07 13.81
C GLU A 87 -15.37 -16.29 12.66
N ALA A 88 -14.25 -15.57 12.66
CA ALA A 88 -13.11 -15.95 11.83
C ALA A 88 -12.30 -17.07 12.51
N ASP A 89 -12.51 -18.30 12.08
CA ASP A 89 -11.76 -19.52 12.46
C ASP A 89 -10.42 -19.64 11.70
N GLU A 90 -9.74 -18.52 11.43
CA GLU A 90 -8.48 -18.48 10.67
C GLU A 90 -7.28 -18.10 11.54
N ASP A 91 -6.13 -18.74 11.27
CA ASP A 91 -4.81 -18.54 11.92
C ASP A 91 -4.17 -17.16 11.63
N PHE A 92 -4.98 -16.10 11.52
CA PHE A 92 -4.50 -14.73 11.31
C PHE A 92 -3.87 -14.11 12.59
N GLY A 93 -4.00 -14.79 13.74
CA GLY A 93 -3.75 -14.20 15.06
C GLY A 93 -4.80 -13.12 15.41
N ARG A 94 -4.88 -12.69 16.67
CA ARG A 94 -5.77 -11.55 17.03
C ARG A 94 -5.26 -10.20 16.53
N GLU A 95 -4.01 -10.07 16.12
CA GLU A 95 -3.48 -8.82 15.57
C GLU A 95 -3.69 -8.74 14.06
N SER A 96 -4.86 -8.24 13.68
CA SER A 96 -5.40 -8.31 12.32
C SER A 96 -4.92 -7.17 11.42
N TYR A 97 -3.61 -7.07 11.16
CA TYR A 97 -3.05 -6.03 10.30
C TYR A 97 -2.17 -6.59 9.18
N LEU A 98 -2.21 -5.94 8.03
CA LEU A 98 -1.38 -6.25 6.86
C LEU A 98 -0.34 -5.14 6.65
N PRO A 99 0.96 -5.46 6.66
CA PRO A 99 1.99 -4.47 6.38
C PRO A 99 2.08 -4.12 4.90
N ALA A 100 2.39 -2.87 4.60
CA ALA A 100 2.99 -2.50 3.32
C ALA A 100 4.32 -3.26 3.17
N HIS A 101 4.67 -3.66 1.94
CA HIS A 101 5.89 -4.42 1.71
C HIS A 101 7.16 -3.58 2.02
N PRO A 102 8.16 -4.10 2.78
CA PRO A 102 9.39 -3.37 3.13
C PRO A 102 10.10 -2.70 1.97
N LYS A 103 10.24 -3.42 0.86
CA LYS A 103 10.82 -2.90 -0.39
C LYS A 103 10.07 -1.69 -0.94
N ALA A 104 8.74 -1.67 -0.88
CA ALA A 104 7.96 -0.53 -1.36
C ALA A 104 8.14 0.71 -0.47
N VAL A 105 8.24 0.51 0.85
CA VAL A 105 8.57 1.57 1.81
C VAL A 105 9.98 2.12 1.53
N TRP A 106 10.97 1.24 1.35
CA TRP A 106 12.33 1.63 0.99
C TRP A 106 12.40 2.42 -0.32
N GLU A 107 11.75 1.95 -1.38
CA GLU A 107 11.69 2.64 -2.66
C GLU A 107 11.05 4.03 -2.57
N ASP A 108 10.21 4.29 -1.56
CA ASP A 108 9.67 5.63 -1.34
C ASP A 108 10.67 6.60 -0.74
N ILE A 109 11.43 6.14 0.26
CA ILE A 109 12.22 7.00 1.14
C ILE A 109 13.73 6.97 0.86
N LYS A 110 14.24 5.99 0.10
CA LYS A 110 15.69 5.79 -0.10
C LYS A 110 16.42 7.02 -0.63
N SER A 111 15.84 7.75 -1.58
CA SER A 111 16.45 8.95 -2.15
C SER A 111 16.60 10.07 -1.13
N ASP A 112 15.64 10.22 -0.23
CA ASP A 112 15.65 11.23 0.83
C ASP A 112 16.60 10.81 1.96
N LEU A 113 16.65 9.52 2.29
CA LEU A 113 17.58 8.97 3.28
C LEU A 113 19.03 9.15 2.83
N LYS A 114 19.34 8.85 1.56
CA LYS A 114 20.70 8.96 1.01
C LYS A 114 21.32 10.36 1.18
N GLN A 115 20.50 11.39 1.30
CA GLN A 115 20.96 12.77 1.47
C GLN A 115 21.34 13.12 2.91
N VAL A 116 20.91 12.32 3.90
CA VAL A 116 20.97 12.70 5.33
C VAL A 116 21.67 11.68 6.21
N ILE A 117 21.95 10.48 5.70
CA ILE A 117 22.65 9.41 6.44
C ILE A 117 24.01 9.12 5.81
N ALA A 118 24.91 8.53 6.59
CA ALA A 118 26.21 8.09 6.09
C ALA A 118 26.05 6.99 5.02
N ASP A 119 26.92 7.00 4.00
CA ASP A 119 26.89 6.03 2.90
C ASP A 119 26.96 4.58 3.40
N ASP A 120 27.75 4.31 4.44
CA ASP A 120 27.85 2.98 5.03
C ASP A 120 26.52 2.54 5.65
N THR A 121 25.83 3.44 6.38
CA THR A 121 24.51 3.16 6.95
C THR A 121 23.48 2.94 5.84
N TYR A 122 23.49 3.75 4.78
CA TYR A 122 22.62 3.57 3.62
C TYR A 122 22.79 2.18 2.99
N ARG A 123 24.04 1.76 2.74
CA ARG A 123 24.36 0.45 2.17
C ARG A 123 23.94 -0.70 3.08
N VAL A 124 24.08 -0.54 4.40
CA VAL A 124 23.65 -1.55 5.37
C VAL A 124 22.13 -1.74 5.29
N ILE A 125 21.35 -0.66 5.31
CA ILE A 125 19.89 -0.72 5.18
C ILE A 125 19.53 -1.38 3.83
N GLU A 126 20.11 -0.90 2.73
CA GLU A 126 19.85 -1.42 1.38
C GLU A 126 20.08 -2.92 1.27
N ASN A 127 21.17 -3.42 1.87
CA ASN A 127 21.48 -4.85 1.89
C ASN A 127 20.46 -5.67 2.71
N ARG A 128 19.96 -5.11 3.83
CA ARG A 128 18.99 -5.77 4.72
C ARG A 128 17.56 -5.73 4.21
N ILE A 129 17.21 -4.87 3.25
CA ILE A 129 15.84 -4.85 2.65
C ILE A 129 15.43 -6.23 2.12
N ASN A 130 16.37 -6.99 1.57
CA ASN A 130 16.10 -8.34 1.08
C ASN A 130 15.76 -9.31 2.23
N ASP A 131 16.35 -9.14 3.41
CA ASP A 131 16.02 -9.94 4.60
C ASP A 131 14.60 -9.65 5.08
N TYR A 132 14.24 -8.37 5.17
CA TYR A 132 12.87 -7.97 5.54
C TYR A 132 11.85 -8.51 4.54
N SER A 133 12.17 -8.45 3.25
CA SER A 133 11.32 -8.96 2.19
C SER A 133 11.12 -10.48 2.31
N ARG A 134 12.17 -11.24 2.67
CA ARG A 134 12.05 -12.68 2.91
C ARG A 134 11.13 -13.00 4.08
N PHE A 135 11.26 -12.27 5.20
CA PHE A 135 10.33 -12.41 6.32
C PHE A 135 8.89 -12.09 5.91
N TYR A 136 8.70 -10.97 5.22
CA TYR A 136 7.40 -10.56 4.70
C TYR A 136 6.75 -11.64 3.85
N THR A 137 7.45 -12.14 2.82
CA THR A 137 6.89 -13.14 1.90
C THR A 137 6.57 -14.46 2.62
N SER A 138 7.34 -14.85 3.63
CA SER A 138 7.04 -16.04 4.44
C SER A 138 5.72 -15.90 5.21
N ASN A 139 5.45 -14.70 5.72
CA ASN A 139 4.33 -14.44 6.63
C ASN A 139 3.06 -13.98 5.91
N PHE A 140 3.18 -13.22 4.81
CA PHE A 140 2.07 -12.58 4.09
C PHE A 140 1.98 -12.97 2.61
N GLU A 141 2.84 -13.87 2.15
CA GLU A 141 2.95 -14.24 0.73
C GLU A 141 3.26 -13.05 -0.18
N LYS A 142 3.31 -13.31 -1.49
CA LYS A 142 3.78 -12.35 -2.50
C LYS A 142 2.95 -11.07 -2.56
N TYR A 143 1.63 -11.17 -2.36
CA TYR A 143 0.70 -10.06 -2.53
C TYR A 143 0.30 -9.38 -1.21
N GLY A 144 0.96 -9.75 -0.11
CA GLY A 144 0.74 -9.14 1.20
C GLY A 144 -0.51 -9.63 1.92
N ILE A 145 -1.14 -10.68 1.40
CA ILE A 145 -2.34 -11.31 1.92
C ILE A 145 -2.12 -12.83 1.84
N LYS A 146 -1.72 -13.44 2.95
CA LYS A 146 -1.64 -14.90 3.07
C LYS A 146 -3.03 -15.45 3.38
N LEU A 147 -3.81 -15.70 2.33
CA LEU A 147 -5.10 -16.38 2.44
C LEU A 147 -5.00 -17.80 1.90
N LYS A 148 -5.87 -18.69 2.38
CA LYS A 148 -6.19 -19.90 1.61
C LYS A 148 -6.69 -19.44 0.23
N ARG A 149 -6.29 -20.14 -0.84
CA ARG A 149 -6.43 -19.75 -2.27
C ARG A 149 -7.84 -19.34 -2.79
N ASN A 150 -8.87 -19.34 -1.95
CA ASN A 150 -10.25 -18.99 -2.27
C ASN A 150 -10.80 -17.89 -1.33
N GLY A 151 -9.92 -17.13 -0.67
CA GLY A 151 -10.28 -16.15 0.35
C GLY A 151 -10.33 -14.73 -0.20
N ASN A 152 -11.20 -13.91 0.40
CA ASN A 152 -11.25 -12.47 0.22
C ASN A 152 -11.08 -11.79 1.58
N VAL A 153 -10.37 -10.68 1.64
CA VAL A 153 -10.18 -9.95 2.89
C VAL A 153 -10.74 -8.55 2.76
N THR A 154 -11.65 -8.22 3.67
CA THR A 154 -12.13 -6.85 3.82
C THR A 154 -11.17 -6.07 4.71
N LEU A 155 -10.79 -4.88 4.26
CA LEU A 155 -9.76 -4.05 4.85
C LEU A 155 -10.31 -2.65 5.10
N GLN A 156 -9.89 -2.06 6.22
CA GLN A 156 -9.81 -0.62 6.39
C GLN A 156 -8.36 -0.19 6.10
N TYR A 157 -8.17 0.72 5.14
CA TYR A 157 -6.84 1.12 4.68
C TYR A 157 -6.80 2.58 4.24
N SER A 158 -5.61 3.16 4.24
CA SER A 158 -5.38 4.51 3.70
C SER A 158 -5.11 4.46 2.19
N GLY A 159 -5.36 5.57 1.49
CA GLY A 159 -5.03 5.68 0.08
C GLY A 159 -3.57 5.36 -0.27
N LYS A 160 -2.61 5.59 0.65
CA LYS A 160 -1.19 5.24 0.45
C LYS A 160 -0.94 3.74 0.54
N TRP A 161 -1.60 3.03 1.45
CA TRP A 161 -1.35 1.59 1.66
C TRP A 161 -1.57 0.78 0.38
N ILE A 162 -2.67 1.05 -0.34
CA ILE A 162 -2.95 0.36 -1.59
C ILE A 162 -1.92 0.69 -2.68
N LEU A 163 -1.39 1.91 -2.70
CA LEU A 163 -0.31 2.27 -3.62
C LEU A 163 0.99 1.57 -3.25
N TYR A 164 1.31 1.39 -1.97
CA TYR A 164 2.46 0.57 -1.58
C TYR A 164 2.32 -0.88 -2.02
N ASN A 165 1.14 -1.47 -1.82
CA ASN A 165 0.87 -2.85 -2.21
C ASN A 165 0.94 -3.04 -3.74
N LEU A 166 0.35 -2.11 -4.51
CA LEU A 166 0.50 -2.10 -5.95
C LEU A 166 1.97 -1.99 -6.35
N LEU A 167 2.75 -1.09 -5.71
CA LEU A 167 4.14 -0.81 -6.06
C LEU A 167 5.02 -2.05 -5.88
N SER A 168 4.86 -2.75 -4.75
CA SER A 168 5.57 -4.03 -4.55
C SER A 168 5.22 -5.05 -5.62
N ASN A 169 3.96 -5.18 -6.00
CA ASN A 169 3.53 -6.16 -6.99
C ASN A 169 4.09 -5.85 -8.41
N CYS A 170 4.19 -4.56 -8.75
CA CYS A 170 4.78 -4.11 -10.02
C CYS A 170 6.30 -4.26 -10.07
N LEU A 171 7.00 -4.15 -8.93
CA LEU A 171 8.44 -4.39 -8.86
C LEU A 171 8.82 -5.85 -9.14
N GLU A 172 7.85 -6.77 -9.06
CA GLU A 172 8.08 -8.20 -9.26
C GLU A 172 7.55 -8.72 -10.60
N ASN A 173 6.45 -8.15 -11.14
CA ASN A 173 5.79 -8.61 -12.36
C ASN A 173 5.31 -7.45 -13.24
N ASN A 174 5.32 -7.61 -14.57
CA ASN A 174 4.75 -6.65 -15.53
C ASN A 174 3.41 -7.15 -16.13
N ASN A 175 2.40 -7.36 -15.27
CA ASN A 175 1.11 -7.93 -15.68
C ASN A 175 0.07 -6.89 -16.15
N GLY A 176 0.45 -5.61 -16.22
CA GLY A 176 -0.45 -4.51 -16.51
C GLY A 176 -1.41 -4.20 -15.36
N LEU A 177 -1.79 -2.93 -15.23
CA LEU A 177 -2.62 -2.42 -14.15
C LEU A 177 -3.88 -1.74 -14.71
N LYS A 178 -5.05 -2.15 -14.23
CA LYS A 178 -6.33 -1.51 -14.56
C LYS A 178 -6.85 -0.82 -13.32
N MET A 179 -7.23 0.45 -13.44
CA MET A 179 -7.61 1.28 -12.31
C MET A 179 -8.86 2.08 -12.66
N GLN A 180 -9.84 2.06 -11.76
CA GLN A 180 -10.92 3.03 -11.75
C GLN A 180 -10.79 3.87 -10.50
N VAL A 181 -10.64 5.18 -10.69
CA VAL A 181 -10.47 6.13 -9.59
C VAL A 181 -11.58 7.18 -9.64
N GLY A 182 -12.35 7.20 -8.56
CA GLY A 182 -13.26 8.27 -8.20
C GLY A 182 -12.68 9.16 -7.10
N GLY A 183 -12.97 10.45 -7.20
CA GLY A 183 -12.63 11.45 -6.19
C GLY A 183 -11.34 12.23 -6.47
N GLU A 184 -11.34 13.48 -6.00
CA GLU A 184 -10.39 14.54 -6.36
C GLU A 184 -8.91 14.23 -6.01
N ARG A 185 -8.64 13.60 -4.84
CA ARG A 185 -7.29 13.55 -4.26
C ARG A 185 -6.29 12.56 -4.87
N PHE A 186 -6.66 11.74 -5.86
CA PHE A 186 -5.69 10.77 -6.43
C PHE A 186 -4.56 11.46 -7.21
N PHE A 187 -4.88 12.57 -7.88
CA PHE A 187 -3.91 13.33 -8.68
C PHE A 187 -3.15 14.40 -7.87
N ASP A 188 -3.40 14.47 -6.57
CA ASP A 188 -2.67 15.34 -5.64
C ASP A 188 -1.45 14.63 -5.05
N GLU A 189 -0.50 15.42 -4.55
CA GLU A 189 0.58 14.91 -3.71
C GLU A 189 0.03 14.37 -2.36
N PRO A 190 0.58 13.27 -1.82
CA PRO A 190 1.71 12.50 -2.35
C PRO A 190 1.30 11.38 -3.35
N PHE A 191 0.02 11.20 -3.64
CA PHE A 191 -0.50 10.03 -4.37
C PHE A 191 0.01 9.95 -5.82
N ILE A 192 0.05 11.10 -6.51
CA ILE A 192 0.53 11.17 -7.88
C ILE A 192 2.01 10.79 -8.03
N LYS A 193 2.85 11.03 -7.01
CA LYS A 193 4.26 10.61 -7.00
C LYS A 193 4.36 9.09 -7.11
N TYR A 194 3.56 8.34 -6.36
CA TYR A 194 3.53 6.88 -6.48
C TYR A 194 3.01 6.48 -7.85
N PHE A 195 1.95 7.11 -8.35
CA PHE A 195 1.40 6.82 -9.68
C PHE A 195 2.47 6.93 -10.79
N LYS A 196 3.28 7.98 -10.78
CA LYS A 196 4.40 8.17 -11.71
C LYS A 196 5.44 7.05 -11.61
N LYS A 197 5.81 6.62 -10.39
CA LYS A 197 6.75 5.50 -10.19
C LYS A 197 6.27 4.21 -10.89
N PHE A 198 4.97 3.93 -10.91
CA PHE A 198 4.43 2.79 -11.66
C PHE A 198 4.66 2.89 -13.16
N LEU A 199 4.43 4.08 -13.72
CA LEU A 199 4.62 4.35 -15.14
C LEU A 199 6.11 4.30 -15.52
N ASP A 200 6.99 4.70 -14.61
CA ASP A 200 8.44 4.59 -14.78
C ASP A 200 8.91 3.13 -14.82
N LEU A 201 8.25 2.22 -14.09
CA LEU A 201 8.53 0.77 -14.08
C LEU A 201 8.08 0.04 -15.37
N ASN A 202 7.84 0.74 -16.48
CA ASN A 202 7.40 0.18 -17.77
C ASN A 202 6.11 -0.66 -17.68
N THR A 203 5.20 -0.29 -16.78
CA THR A 203 3.89 -0.96 -16.63
C THR A 203 2.86 -0.34 -17.56
N LYS A 204 2.10 -1.17 -18.30
CA LYS A 204 0.94 -0.69 -19.05
C LYS A 204 -0.24 -0.47 -18.10
N VAL A 205 -0.76 0.75 -18.06
CA VAL A 205 -1.86 1.17 -17.19
C VAL A 205 -3.07 1.57 -18.03
N LYS A 206 -4.25 1.04 -17.67
CA LYS A 206 -5.56 1.50 -18.13
C LYS A 206 -6.27 2.20 -17.00
N LEU A 207 -6.54 3.49 -17.16
CA LEU A 207 -7.09 4.35 -16.12
C LEU A 207 -8.46 4.88 -16.53
N ILE A 208 -9.49 4.57 -15.74
CA ILE A 208 -10.81 5.21 -15.80
C ILE A 208 -10.88 6.27 -14.71
N ILE A 209 -11.26 7.49 -15.11
CA ILE A 209 -11.45 8.62 -14.19
C ILE A 209 -12.93 9.01 -14.21
N ASP A 210 -13.54 9.03 -13.03
CA ASP A 210 -14.98 9.29 -12.88
C ASP A 210 -15.31 10.80 -12.85
N ASN A 211 -14.34 11.66 -12.53
CA ASN A 211 -14.49 13.13 -12.47
C ASN A 211 -13.59 13.88 -13.48
N LYS A 212 -13.82 15.19 -13.62
CA LYS A 212 -13.05 16.09 -14.48
C LYS A 212 -12.19 17.07 -13.68
N ASP A 213 -11.92 16.74 -12.43
CA ASP A 213 -11.00 17.52 -11.60
C ASP A 213 -9.56 17.22 -12.02
N HIS A 214 -8.65 18.17 -11.85
CA HIS A 214 -7.23 18.01 -12.18
C HIS A 214 -6.93 17.62 -13.64
N MET A 215 -7.82 17.93 -14.59
CA MET A 215 -7.66 17.55 -16.01
C MET A 215 -6.36 18.04 -16.65
N ASP A 216 -5.81 19.17 -16.19
CA ASP A 216 -4.52 19.66 -16.67
C ASP A 216 -3.36 18.75 -16.23
N ILE A 217 -3.44 18.19 -15.02
CA ILE A 217 -2.47 17.22 -14.51
C ILE A 217 -2.62 15.90 -15.27
N ILE A 218 -3.86 15.45 -15.48
CA ILE A 218 -4.19 14.22 -16.20
C ILE A 218 -3.67 14.29 -17.65
N LYS A 219 -3.91 15.39 -18.35
CA LYS A 219 -3.40 15.61 -19.71
C LYS A 219 -1.87 15.57 -19.75
N LYS A 220 -1.19 16.26 -18.82
CA LYS A 220 0.27 16.21 -18.71
C LYS A 220 0.79 14.79 -18.48
N LEU A 221 0.13 13.99 -17.64
CA LEU A 221 0.50 12.59 -17.43
C LEU A 221 0.35 11.79 -18.73
N ASN A 222 -0.75 11.98 -19.45
CA ASN A 222 -0.99 11.30 -20.73
C ASN A 222 0.02 11.73 -21.82
N ASP A 223 0.45 12.99 -21.83
CA ASP A 223 1.45 13.48 -22.78
C ASP A 223 2.85 12.90 -22.49
N ILE A 224 3.20 12.70 -21.21
CA ILE A 224 4.51 12.16 -20.80
C ILE A 224 4.55 10.64 -20.94
N TYR A 225 3.46 9.94 -20.61
CA TYR A 225 3.42 8.49 -20.45
C TYR A 225 2.45 7.79 -21.40
N GLY A 226 1.98 8.44 -22.48
CA GLY A 226 0.91 7.92 -23.34
C GLY A 226 1.19 6.57 -24.02
N ASP A 227 2.46 6.15 -24.10
CA ASP A 227 2.87 4.81 -24.55
C ASP A 227 2.57 3.72 -23.50
N LYS A 228 2.51 4.11 -22.23
CA LYS A 228 2.29 3.24 -21.06
C LYS A 228 0.95 3.49 -20.36
N LEU A 229 0.29 4.61 -20.62
CA LEU A 229 -0.92 5.05 -19.92
C LEU A 229 -2.02 5.34 -20.94
N GLU A 230 -3.10 4.55 -20.90
CA GLU A 230 -4.34 4.86 -21.60
C GLU A 230 -5.36 5.40 -20.58
N ILE A 231 -5.88 6.60 -20.82
CA ILE A 231 -6.86 7.25 -19.94
C ILE A 231 -8.21 7.35 -20.64
N ARG A 232 -9.28 6.96 -19.93
CA ARG A 232 -10.66 7.19 -20.35
C ARG A 232 -11.46 7.86 -19.25
N CYS A 233 -12.42 8.69 -19.65
CA CYS A 233 -13.29 9.43 -18.76
C CYS A 233 -14.76 9.20 -19.14
N PHE A 234 -15.65 9.20 -18.16
CA PHE A 234 -17.08 9.24 -18.44
C PHE A 234 -17.49 10.65 -18.92
N SER A 235 -18.50 10.72 -19.80
CA SER A 235 -18.96 12.01 -20.34
C SER A 235 -19.73 12.84 -19.32
N GLU A 236 -20.44 12.16 -18.42
CA GLU A 236 -21.19 12.73 -17.30
C GLU A 236 -20.33 12.75 -16.05
N GLU A 237 -20.50 13.78 -15.20
CA GLU A 237 -19.83 13.84 -13.90
C GLU A 237 -20.43 12.76 -13.00
N ILE A 238 -19.69 11.68 -12.82
CA ILE A 238 -20.03 10.65 -11.85
C ILE A 238 -19.17 10.98 -10.62
N SER A 239 -19.78 11.59 -9.60
CA SER A 239 -19.11 11.79 -8.32
C SER A 239 -18.92 10.43 -7.62
N GLY A 240 -17.87 9.71 -8.01
CA GLY A 240 -17.54 8.40 -7.47
C GLY A 240 -16.65 8.51 -6.24
N THR A 241 -16.96 7.75 -5.20
CA THR A 241 -16.07 7.52 -4.04
C THR A 241 -15.25 6.24 -4.18
N MET A 242 -15.35 5.59 -5.34
CA MET A 242 -14.77 4.27 -5.60
C MET A 242 -13.28 4.34 -5.91
N ARG A 243 -12.54 3.34 -5.43
CA ARG A 243 -11.17 3.05 -5.86
C ARG A 243 -11.08 1.56 -6.15
N ASN A 244 -11.06 1.22 -7.43
CA ASN A 244 -10.98 -0.14 -7.89
C ASN A 244 -9.67 -0.37 -8.63
N PHE A 245 -9.02 -1.49 -8.36
CA PHE A 245 -7.77 -1.88 -8.97
C PHE A 245 -7.86 -3.35 -9.38
N VAL A 246 -7.36 -3.67 -10.57
CA VAL A 246 -7.17 -5.05 -11.03
C VAL A 246 -5.74 -5.15 -11.56
N PHE A 247 -4.94 -5.99 -10.92
CA PHE A 247 -3.55 -6.23 -11.30
C PHE A 247 -3.40 -7.64 -11.86
N GLY A 248 -3.41 -7.75 -13.19
CA GLY A 248 -3.41 -9.02 -13.90
C GLY A 248 -4.45 -10.00 -13.36
N LYS A 249 -4.01 -11.23 -13.08
CA LYS A 249 -4.81 -12.28 -12.42
C LYS A 249 -4.38 -12.52 -10.96
N GLU A 250 -3.66 -11.57 -10.38
CA GLU A 250 -2.95 -11.78 -9.11
C GLU A 250 -3.73 -11.23 -7.91
N ILE A 251 -4.22 -9.99 -8.05
CA ILE A 251 -4.98 -9.30 -7.01
C ILE A 251 -5.94 -8.30 -7.65
N ALA A 252 -7.13 -8.21 -7.07
CA ALA A 252 -8.07 -7.13 -7.33
C ALA A 252 -8.52 -6.49 -6.02
N VAL A 253 -8.82 -5.20 -6.04
CA VAL A 253 -9.34 -4.47 -4.88
C VAL A 253 -10.54 -3.65 -5.31
N ASN A 254 -11.62 -3.73 -4.55
CA ASN A 254 -12.78 -2.87 -4.68
C ASN A 254 -12.95 -2.08 -3.38
N GLY A 255 -12.75 -0.78 -3.43
CA GLY A 255 -12.77 0.10 -2.27
C GLY A 255 -13.72 1.27 -2.42
N ILE A 256 -14.27 1.70 -1.29
CA ILE A 256 -15.06 2.92 -1.17
C ILE A 256 -14.42 3.85 -0.13
N LYS A 257 -14.31 5.14 -0.47
CA LYS A 257 -13.87 6.18 0.47
C LYS A 257 -14.89 6.29 1.61
N ILE A 258 -14.40 6.31 2.84
CA ILE A 258 -15.21 6.56 4.04
C ILE A 258 -14.91 7.94 4.63
N LEU A 259 -15.85 8.46 5.43
CA LEU A 259 -15.65 9.70 6.18
C LEU A 259 -14.47 9.52 7.14
N PRO A 260 -13.44 10.38 7.07
CA PRO A 260 -12.36 10.32 8.02
C PRO A 260 -12.84 10.94 9.35
N GLU A 261 -12.52 10.31 10.48
CA GLU A 261 -12.83 10.85 11.83
C GLU A 261 -11.99 12.11 12.16
N THR A 262 -10.91 12.33 11.42
CA THR A 262 -10.02 13.50 11.52
C THR A 262 -9.80 14.11 10.14
N HIS A 263 -9.31 15.34 10.05
CA HIS A 263 -9.06 16.01 8.76
C HIS A 263 -7.92 15.40 7.91
N ASP A 264 -7.29 14.32 8.38
CA ASP A 264 -6.17 13.66 7.70
C ASP A 264 -6.62 12.58 6.70
N GLU A 265 -5.62 12.04 5.98
CA GLU A 265 -5.65 11.11 4.83
C GLU A 265 -6.97 10.33 4.60
N PRO A 266 -7.49 10.27 3.35
CA PRO A 266 -8.71 9.52 3.06
C PRO A 266 -8.54 8.04 3.44
N SER A 267 -9.45 7.58 4.29
CA SER A 267 -9.60 6.17 4.63
C SER A 267 -10.58 5.51 3.66
N TYR A 268 -10.35 4.24 3.39
CA TYR A 268 -11.16 3.40 2.53
C TYR A 268 -11.57 2.15 3.30
N ILE A 269 -12.76 1.64 3.00
CA ILE A 269 -13.12 0.26 3.29
C ILE A 269 -13.21 -0.45 1.94
N GLY A 270 -12.57 -1.58 1.81
CA GLY A 270 -12.61 -2.34 0.57
C GLY A 270 -12.22 -3.78 0.75
N THR A 271 -12.57 -4.60 -0.23
CA THR A 271 -12.23 -6.01 -0.25
C THR A 271 -11.10 -6.23 -1.24
N ALA A 272 -10.05 -6.90 -0.78
CA ALA A 272 -8.98 -7.44 -1.60
C ALA A 272 -9.29 -8.89 -1.94
N TYR A 273 -9.22 -9.20 -3.23
CA TYR A 273 -9.56 -10.48 -3.83
C TYR A 273 -8.29 -11.11 -4.37
N VAL A 274 -8.05 -12.37 -3.97
CA VAL A 274 -6.96 -13.20 -4.50
C VAL A 274 -7.48 -14.46 -5.20
N ASP A 275 -8.79 -14.73 -5.13
CA ASP A 275 -9.44 -15.78 -5.90
C ASP A 275 -9.54 -15.38 -7.38
N LEU A 276 -9.15 -16.31 -8.27
CA LEU A 276 -9.10 -16.06 -9.71
C LEU A 276 -10.47 -15.74 -10.31
N GLN A 277 -11.55 -16.36 -9.83
CA GLN A 277 -12.90 -16.14 -10.35
C GLN A 277 -13.41 -14.76 -9.98
N ASP A 278 -13.16 -14.33 -8.75
CA ASP A 278 -13.52 -12.99 -8.28
C ASP A 278 -12.71 -11.90 -9.00
N ILE A 279 -11.41 -12.15 -9.24
CA ILE A 279 -10.57 -11.25 -10.03
C ILE A 279 -11.09 -11.15 -11.47
N GLU A 280 -11.45 -12.27 -12.09
CA GLU A 280 -12.02 -12.27 -13.45
C GLU A 280 -13.37 -11.54 -13.52
N LEU A 281 -14.21 -11.66 -12.49
CA LEU A 281 -15.46 -10.89 -12.39
C LEU A 281 -15.20 -9.39 -12.34
N LEU A 282 -14.25 -8.94 -11.52
CA LEU A 282 -13.86 -7.53 -11.42
C LEU A 282 -13.19 -7.02 -12.70
N ASP A 283 -12.38 -7.85 -13.36
CA ASP A 283 -11.77 -7.53 -14.64
C ASP A 283 -12.84 -7.32 -15.73
N ASN A 284 -13.81 -8.21 -15.81
CA ASN A 284 -14.94 -8.10 -16.74
C ASN A 284 -15.75 -6.84 -16.47
N LYS A 285 -16.03 -6.52 -15.20
CA LYS A 285 -16.70 -5.27 -14.82
C LYS A 285 -15.91 -4.05 -15.28
N PHE A 286 -14.59 -4.03 -15.08
CA PHE A 286 -13.73 -2.95 -15.58
C PHE A 286 -13.80 -2.84 -17.10
N ASN A 287 -13.68 -3.95 -17.83
CA ASN A 287 -13.68 -3.93 -19.30
C ASN A 287 -15.02 -3.43 -19.87
N ASN A 288 -16.14 -3.73 -19.20
CA ASN A 288 -17.45 -3.18 -19.56
C ASN A 288 -17.49 -1.66 -19.40
N LEU A 289 -17.03 -1.15 -18.25
CA LEU A 289 -16.92 0.30 -17.99
C LEU A 289 -15.97 0.98 -18.97
N TRP A 290 -14.86 0.33 -19.31
CA TRP A 290 -13.87 0.79 -20.28
C TRP A 290 -14.46 1.01 -21.68
N GLY A 291 -15.37 0.13 -22.10
CA GLY A 291 -16.09 0.25 -23.38
C GLY A 291 -17.07 1.42 -23.42
N LEU A 292 -17.59 1.84 -22.25
CA LEU A 292 -18.51 2.97 -22.11
C LEU A 292 -17.77 4.31 -21.96
N ALA A 293 -16.58 4.30 -21.35
CA ALA A 293 -15.77 5.49 -21.13
C ALA A 293 -15.15 6.01 -22.44
N LYS A 294 -15.03 7.34 -22.56
CA LYS A 294 -14.46 7.99 -23.75
C LYS A 294 -12.95 8.21 -23.57
N PRO A 295 -12.12 7.95 -24.59
CA PRO A 295 -10.70 8.29 -24.55
C PRO A 295 -10.48 9.76 -24.23
N LEU A 296 -9.47 10.04 -23.41
CA LEU A 296 -9.00 11.40 -23.22
C LEU A 296 -8.46 11.92 -24.56
N LYS A 297 -9.13 12.92 -25.15
CA LYS A 297 -8.66 13.53 -26.40
C LYS A 297 -7.29 14.17 -26.14
N SER A 298 -6.27 13.73 -26.87
CA SER A 298 -5.01 14.47 -26.92
C SER A 298 -5.29 15.86 -27.47
N THR A 299 -4.65 16.87 -26.90
CA THR A 299 -4.59 18.19 -27.52
C THR A 299 -3.86 18.01 -28.85
N GLU A 300 -4.60 17.85 -29.94
CA GLU A 300 -4.06 18.08 -31.27
C GLU A 300 -3.41 19.45 -31.26
N THR A 301 -2.08 19.46 -31.38
CA THR A 301 -1.35 20.60 -31.91
C THR A 301 -2.06 21.01 -33.19
N LYS A 302 -2.88 22.05 -33.13
CA LYS A 302 -3.25 22.84 -34.29
C LYS A 302 -1.93 23.40 -34.84
N LYS A 303 -1.26 22.63 -35.70
CA LYS A 303 -0.43 23.20 -36.75
C LYS A 303 -1.42 23.85 -37.71
N ASN A 304 -1.78 25.09 -37.39
CA ASN A 304 -2.44 25.97 -38.33
C ASN A 304 -1.51 26.17 -39.52
N SER A 305 -2.07 25.91 -40.70
CA SER A 305 -1.85 26.58 -41.99
C SER A 305 -0.41 26.78 -42.46
#